data_AF-A0A172ZJ25-F1
#
_entry.id   AF-A0A172ZJ25-F1
#
_cell.length_a   1.000
_cell.length_b   1.000
_cell.length_c   1.000
_cell.angle_alpha   90.00
_cell.angle_beta   90.00
_cell.angle_gamma   90.00
#
_symmetry.space_group_name_H-M   'P 1'
#
loop_
_entity.id
_entity.type
_entity.pdbx_description
1 polymer ?
#
loop_
_entity_poly.entity_id
_entity_poly.type
_entity_poly.pdbx_seq_one_letter_code
_entity_poly.pdbx_strand_id
1 'polypeptide(L)'
;MNTYCKSVFEQMDMAIQSMVELIRVLDEQDLELRPTPDKMSIGELIAHIAVLCKADFLIGAGCKEEEIDLFYEQAEPSMQKASLEQALLDNYDFLRRGIAALSDEQLMQRTTAFWGGVHTRFEWLLDTQAHLYHHRGQLHAMMVHVMKIEPGVRLFE
;
A
#
# COMPACT_ATOMS: atom_id res chain seq x y z
N MET A 1 -16.95 4.01 12.00
CA MET A 1 -16.56 4.43 10.64
C MET A 1 -17.81 4.84 9.87
N ASN A 2 -17.80 6.00 9.22
CA ASN A 2 -18.93 6.47 8.40
C ASN A 2 -19.04 5.70 7.07
N THR A 3 -20.16 5.90 6.36
CA THR A 3 -20.46 5.17 5.11
C THR A 3 -19.41 5.40 4.02
N TYR A 4 -18.85 6.60 3.90
CA TYR A 4 -17.88 6.93 2.85
C TYR A 4 -16.56 6.17 3.05
N CYS A 5 -15.99 6.24 4.26
CA CYS A 5 -14.80 5.47 4.60
C CYS A 5 -15.05 3.97 4.45
N LYS A 6 -16.24 3.49 4.85
CA LYS A 6 -16.60 2.07 4.69
C LYS A 6 -16.53 1.64 3.22
N SER A 7 -17.10 2.42 2.30
CA SER A 7 -17.05 2.11 0.86
C SER A 7 -15.64 2.14 0.30
N VAL A 8 -14.76 3.02 0.79
CA VAL A 8 -13.34 3.01 0.40
C VAL A 8 -12.67 1.71 0.85
N PHE A 9 -12.86 1.29 2.11
CA PHE A 9 -12.29 0.03 2.60
C PHE A 9 -12.89 -1.21 1.95
N GLU A 10 -14.17 -1.22 1.55
CA GLU A 10 -14.74 -2.34 0.77
C GLU A 10 -13.98 -2.53 -0.56
N GLN A 11 -13.55 -1.43 -1.21
CA GLN A 11 -12.73 -1.49 -2.41
C GLN A 11 -11.25 -1.80 -2.12
N MET A 12 -10.71 -1.33 -1.00
CA MET A 12 -9.34 -1.68 -0.60
C MET A 12 -9.24 -3.13 -0.14
N ASP A 13 -10.26 -3.71 0.48
CA ASP A 13 -10.32 -5.12 0.89
C ASP A 13 -10.10 -6.03 -0.33
N MET A 14 -10.74 -5.72 -1.47
CA MET A 14 -10.52 -6.42 -2.73
C MET A 14 -9.10 -6.20 -3.29
N ALA A 15 -8.55 -4.99 -3.16
CA ALA A 15 -7.19 -4.71 -3.60
C ALA A 15 -6.12 -5.45 -2.76
N ILE A 16 -6.32 -5.53 -1.45
CA ILE A 16 -5.43 -6.25 -0.54
C ILE A 16 -5.54 -7.76 -0.79
N GLN A 17 -6.75 -8.29 -0.95
CA GLN A 17 -6.94 -9.71 -1.25
C GLN A 17 -6.25 -10.11 -2.56
N SER A 18 -6.44 -9.32 -3.63
CA SER A 18 -5.76 -9.58 -4.91
C SER A 18 -4.24 -9.40 -4.81
N MET A 19 -3.74 -8.45 -4.02
CA MET A 19 -2.29 -8.36 -3.73
C MET A 19 -1.75 -9.62 -3.07
N VAL A 20 -2.44 -10.16 -2.06
CA VAL A 20 -2.07 -11.42 -1.40
C VAL A 20 -2.02 -12.57 -2.40
N GLU A 21 -3.02 -12.67 -3.28
CA GLU A 21 -3.05 -13.68 -4.33
C GLU A 21 -1.89 -13.53 -5.32
N LEU A 22 -1.57 -12.30 -5.76
CA LEU A 22 -0.42 -12.03 -6.62
C LEU A 22 0.90 -12.43 -5.96
N ILE A 23 1.11 -12.11 -4.68
CA ILE A 23 2.30 -12.52 -3.93
C ILE A 23 2.40 -14.04 -3.90
N ARG A 24 1.28 -14.75 -3.71
CA ARG A 24 1.28 -16.22 -3.61
C ARG A 24 1.62 -16.92 -4.92
N VAL A 25 1.32 -16.31 -6.07
CA VAL A 25 1.66 -16.83 -7.41
C VAL A 25 3.18 -16.86 -7.66
N LEU A 26 3.93 -15.94 -7.06
CA LEU A 26 5.37 -15.82 -7.26
C LEU A 26 6.16 -16.95 -6.57
N ASP A 27 7.31 -17.32 -7.11
CA ASP A 27 8.34 -18.04 -6.38
C ASP A 27 9.24 -17.07 -5.61
N GLU A 28 9.96 -17.53 -4.58
CA GLU A 28 10.87 -16.66 -3.80
C GLU A 28 11.96 -16.03 -4.68
N GLN A 29 12.45 -16.77 -5.69
CA GLN A 29 13.46 -16.27 -6.64
C GLN A 29 12.94 -15.13 -7.53
N ASP A 30 11.61 -15.05 -7.74
CA ASP A 30 11.03 -13.99 -8.56
C ASP A 30 11.16 -12.62 -7.89
N LEU A 31 11.31 -12.57 -6.56
CA LEU A 31 11.47 -11.33 -5.80
C LEU A 31 12.75 -10.57 -6.20
N GLU A 32 13.78 -11.26 -6.69
CA GLU A 32 15.03 -10.67 -7.15
C GLU A 32 14.92 -10.06 -8.56
N LEU A 33 13.87 -10.41 -9.32
CA LEU A 33 13.71 -9.97 -10.70
C LEU A 33 13.52 -8.45 -10.76
N ARG A 34 14.43 -7.80 -11.49
CA ARG A 34 14.45 -6.36 -11.69
C ARG A 34 14.23 -6.00 -13.16
N PRO A 35 13.05 -5.46 -13.54
CA PRO A 35 12.77 -5.13 -14.94
C PRO A 35 13.67 -4.04 -15.51
N THR A 36 14.10 -3.09 -14.68
CA THR A 36 14.98 -1.99 -15.08
C THR A 36 16.09 -1.85 -14.03
N PRO A 37 17.39 -1.89 -14.41
CA PRO A 37 18.50 -2.00 -13.47
C PRO A 37 18.49 -1.03 -12.28
N ASP A 38 18.00 0.20 -12.47
CA ASP A 38 17.98 1.25 -11.43
C ASP A 38 16.59 1.50 -10.82
N LYS A 39 15.65 0.55 -10.98
CA LYS A 39 14.29 0.61 -10.43
C LYS A 39 14.01 -0.62 -9.58
N MET A 40 12.98 -0.57 -8.75
CA MET A 40 12.63 -1.65 -7.81
C MET A 40 12.58 -3.03 -8.49
N SER A 41 13.11 -4.05 -7.80
CA SER A 41 12.79 -5.45 -8.09
C SER A 41 11.32 -5.74 -7.74
N ILE A 42 10.82 -6.93 -8.11
CA ILE A 42 9.48 -7.37 -7.70
C ILE A 42 9.33 -7.37 -6.18
N GLY A 43 10.32 -7.92 -5.47
CA GLY A 43 10.33 -7.96 -4.02
C GLY A 43 10.37 -6.57 -3.38
N GLU A 44 11.21 -5.68 -3.89
CA GLU A 44 11.29 -4.28 -3.42
C GLU A 44 9.97 -3.52 -3.65
N LEU A 45 9.31 -3.74 -4.80
CA LEU A 45 7.99 -3.16 -5.06
C LEU A 45 6.94 -3.70 -4.09
N ILE A 46 6.93 -5.01 -3.83
CA ILE A 46 5.99 -5.60 -2.87
C ILE A 46 6.28 -5.07 -1.45
N ALA A 47 7.54 -4.95 -1.06
CA ALA A 47 7.94 -4.39 0.24
C ALA A 47 7.43 -2.95 0.40
N HIS A 48 7.58 -2.13 -0.64
CA HIS A 48 7.02 -0.78 -0.69
C HIS A 48 5.48 -0.79 -0.55
N ILE A 49 4.79 -1.65 -1.30
CA ILE A 49 3.33 -1.81 -1.19
C ILE A 49 2.91 -2.26 0.21
N ALA A 50 3.68 -3.16 0.83
CA ALA A 50 3.37 -3.73 2.13
C ALA A 50 3.38 -2.69 3.25
N VAL A 51 4.10 -1.58 3.11
CA VAL A 51 4.19 -0.53 4.14
C VAL A 51 3.38 0.73 3.81
N LEU A 52 2.99 0.94 2.54
CA LEU A 52 2.39 2.21 2.09
C LEU A 52 1.13 2.60 2.85
N CYS A 53 0.29 1.63 3.26
CA CYS A 53 -0.98 1.94 3.94
C CYS A 53 -0.74 2.66 5.28
N LYS A 54 0.28 2.24 6.02
CA LYS A 54 0.67 2.88 7.26
C LYS A 54 1.47 4.15 7.00
N ALA A 55 2.38 4.14 6.02
CA ALA A 55 3.15 5.32 5.63
C ALA A 55 2.23 6.49 5.29
N ASP A 56 1.28 6.29 4.38
CA ASP A 56 0.35 7.31 3.91
C ASP A 56 -0.59 7.79 5.03
N PHE A 57 -0.98 6.90 5.94
CA PHE A 57 -1.75 7.30 7.12
C PHE A 57 -0.99 8.30 8.00
N LEU A 58 0.30 8.04 8.24
CA LEU A 58 1.19 8.89 9.05
C LEU A 58 1.50 10.21 8.33
N ILE A 59 1.81 10.15 7.04
CA ILE A 59 1.99 11.34 6.18
C ILE A 59 0.75 12.23 6.24
N GLY A 60 -0.42 11.64 6.01
CA GLY A 60 -1.66 12.40 6.06
C GLY A 60 -1.98 12.90 7.48
N ALA A 61 -1.36 12.35 8.54
CA ALA A 61 -1.49 12.87 9.90
C ALA A 61 -0.60 14.09 10.15
N GLY A 62 0.26 14.44 9.20
CA GLY A 62 1.21 15.55 9.29
C GLY A 62 2.51 15.17 10.00
N CYS A 63 2.90 13.88 10.00
CA CYS A 63 4.22 13.46 10.44
C CYS A 63 5.31 14.14 9.60
N LYS A 64 6.44 14.45 10.25
CA LYS A 64 7.60 15.08 9.62
C LYS A 64 8.34 14.08 8.74
N GLU A 65 9.13 14.61 7.81
CA GLU A 65 9.97 13.80 6.90
C GLU A 65 10.86 12.84 7.70
N GLU A 66 11.50 13.31 8.77
CA GLU A 66 12.41 12.46 9.56
C GLU A 66 11.68 11.32 10.30
N GLU A 67 10.40 11.53 10.66
CA GLU A 67 9.57 10.48 11.29
C GLU A 67 9.14 9.43 10.28
N ILE A 68 8.91 9.84 9.03
CA ILE A 68 8.56 8.95 7.92
C ILE A 68 9.79 8.17 7.44
N ASP A 69 10.95 8.81 7.33
CA ASP A 69 12.21 8.15 7.01
C ASP A 69 12.53 7.06 8.03
N LEU A 70 12.44 7.40 9.33
CA LEU A 70 12.63 6.44 10.41
C LEU A 70 11.60 5.30 10.36
N PHE A 71 10.36 5.59 9.96
CA PHE A 71 9.35 4.56 9.77
C PHE A 71 9.77 3.57 8.66
N TYR A 72 10.23 4.05 7.50
CA TYR A 72 10.66 3.18 6.41
C TYR A 72 11.84 2.30 6.81
N GLU A 73 12.85 2.85 7.50
CA GLU A 73 14.00 2.09 8.01
C GLU A 73 13.60 0.93 8.94
N GLN A 74 12.51 1.09 9.68
CA GLN A 74 12.04 0.11 10.67
C GLN A 74 10.97 -0.84 10.15
N ALA A 75 10.20 -0.42 9.14
CA ALA A 75 9.02 -1.12 8.67
C ALA A 75 9.29 -2.03 7.47
N GLU A 76 10.46 -1.91 6.83
CA GLU A 76 10.80 -2.74 5.68
C GLU A 76 10.78 -4.23 6.07
N PRO A 77 9.90 -5.04 5.45
CA PRO A 77 9.86 -6.48 5.70
C PRO A 77 11.08 -7.16 5.11
N SER A 78 11.46 -8.30 5.71
CA SER A 78 12.47 -9.18 5.09
C SER A 78 11.99 -9.64 3.71
N MET A 79 12.93 -9.85 2.77
CA MET A 79 12.64 -10.30 1.41
C MET A 79 12.25 -11.78 1.33
N GLN A 80 11.08 -12.11 1.87
CA GLN A 80 10.46 -13.42 1.91
C GLN A 80 8.96 -13.22 1.72
N LYS A 81 8.30 -14.03 0.88
CA LYS A 81 6.87 -13.82 0.56
C LYS A 81 5.99 -13.77 1.81
N ALA A 82 6.26 -14.64 2.80
CA ALA A 82 5.47 -14.68 4.04
C ALA A 82 5.58 -13.39 4.86
N SER A 83 6.79 -12.82 4.96
CA SER A 83 7.02 -11.54 5.66
C SER A 83 6.40 -10.36 4.92
N LEU A 84 6.46 -10.36 3.58
CA LEU A 84 5.83 -9.35 2.72
C LEU A 84 4.30 -9.38 2.85
N GLU A 85 3.69 -10.56 2.81
CA GLU A 85 2.25 -10.76 2.99
C GLU A 85 1.82 -10.29 4.39
N GLN A 86 2.55 -10.67 5.43
CA GLN A 86 2.25 -10.29 6.80
C GLN A 86 2.32 -8.77 6.99
N ALA A 87 3.38 -8.12 6.50
CA ALA A 87 3.54 -6.67 6.59
C ALA A 87 2.41 -5.92 5.86
N LEU A 88 2.00 -6.40 4.68
CA LEU A 88 0.87 -5.82 3.93
C LEU A 88 -0.41 -5.84 4.77
N LEU A 89 -0.73 -6.98 5.37
CA LEU A 89 -1.94 -7.14 6.18
C LEU A 89 -1.90 -6.29 7.45
N ASP A 90 -0.77 -6.26 8.15
CA ASP A 90 -0.61 -5.52 9.39
C ASP A 90 -0.70 -4.00 9.18
N ASN A 91 -0.05 -3.48 8.14
CA ASN A 91 -0.08 -2.05 7.83
C ASN A 91 -1.43 -1.61 7.26
N TYR A 92 -2.13 -2.50 6.54
CA TYR A 92 -3.50 -2.24 6.12
C TYR A 92 -4.48 -2.21 7.30
N ASP A 93 -4.38 -3.16 8.23
CA ASP A 93 -5.18 -3.16 9.46
C ASP A 93 -4.91 -1.91 10.32
N PHE A 94 -3.65 -1.46 10.38
CA PHE A 94 -3.29 -0.21 11.04
C PHE A 94 -4.02 0.99 10.44
N LEU A 95 -4.02 1.13 9.10
CA LEU A 95 -4.78 2.18 8.40
C LEU A 95 -6.27 2.08 8.73
N ARG A 96 -6.85 0.87 8.66
CA ARG A 96 -8.28 0.63 8.92
C ARG A 96 -8.68 1.04 10.32
N ARG A 97 -7.91 0.65 11.34
CA ARG A 97 -8.14 1.05 12.73
C ARG A 97 -7.93 2.56 12.93
N GLY A 98 -6.90 3.12 12.32
CA GLY A 98 -6.59 4.55 12.39
C GLY A 98 -7.73 5.40 11.88
N ILE A 99 -8.25 5.10 10.69
CA ILE A 99 -9.41 5.80 10.11
C ILE A 99 -10.68 5.55 10.91
N ALA A 100 -10.91 4.32 11.38
CA ALA A 100 -12.10 4.00 12.17
C ALA A 100 -12.18 4.78 13.50
N ALA A 101 -11.04 5.22 14.03
CA ALA A 101 -10.94 6.01 15.25
C ALA A 101 -11.18 7.51 15.06
N LEU A 102 -11.19 8.02 13.82
CA LEU A 102 -11.43 9.44 13.53
C LEU A 102 -12.93 9.77 13.57
N SER A 103 -13.29 10.92 14.15
CA SER A 103 -14.61 11.52 14.00
C SER A 103 -14.80 12.10 12.59
N ASP A 104 -16.05 12.40 12.21
CA ASP A 104 -16.33 13.07 10.92
C ASP A 104 -15.65 14.45 10.83
N GLU A 105 -15.53 15.19 11.93
CA GLU A 105 -14.80 16.46 11.98
C GLU A 105 -13.29 16.25 11.74
N GLN A 106 -12.69 15.23 12.37
CA GLN A 106 -11.29 14.88 12.17
C GLN A 106 -11.03 14.37 10.75
N LEU A 107 -11.98 13.64 10.15
CA LEU A 107 -11.89 13.21 8.76
C LEU A 107 -11.85 14.39 7.79
N MET A 108 -12.58 15.47 8.10
CA MET A 108 -12.61 16.69 7.30
C MET A 108 -11.51 17.70 7.67
N GLN A 109 -10.70 17.43 8.69
CA GLN A 109 -9.57 18.28 9.05
C GLN A 109 -8.51 18.22 7.95
N ARG A 110 -8.07 19.40 7.50
CA ARG A 110 -6.95 19.55 6.57
C ARG A 110 -5.63 19.37 7.30
N THR A 111 -4.75 18.58 6.73
CA THR A 111 -3.38 18.36 7.19
C THR A 111 -2.42 18.58 6.03
N THR A 112 -1.16 18.83 6.37
CA THR A 112 -0.11 19.14 5.40
C THR A 112 0.94 18.04 5.48
N ALA A 113 1.23 17.38 4.35
CA ALA A 113 2.36 16.46 4.24
C ALA A 113 3.68 17.25 4.30
N PHE A 114 4.79 16.57 4.61
CA PHE A 114 6.09 17.24 4.77
C PHE A 114 6.57 17.99 3.52
N TRP A 115 6.12 17.59 2.32
CA TRP A 115 6.39 18.28 1.05
C TRP A 115 5.41 19.43 0.72
N GLY A 116 4.49 19.75 1.62
CA GLY A 116 3.54 20.87 1.48
C GLY A 116 2.19 20.52 0.84
N GLY A 117 1.94 19.27 0.45
CA GLY A 117 0.63 18.83 -0.04
C GLY A 117 -0.45 18.94 1.05
N VAL A 118 -1.61 19.52 0.73
CA VAL A 118 -2.69 19.78 1.72
C VAL A 118 -3.99 19.12 1.31
N HIS A 119 -4.43 18.15 2.11
CA HIS A 119 -5.67 17.41 1.93
C HIS A 119 -6.37 17.22 3.28
N THR A 120 -7.67 16.94 3.23
CA THR A 120 -8.40 16.42 4.40
C THR A 120 -7.93 15.00 4.72
N ARG A 121 -8.12 14.54 5.95
CA ARG A 121 -7.82 13.14 6.31
C ARG A 121 -8.60 12.14 5.46
N PHE A 122 -9.82 12.48 5.03
CA PHE A 122 -10.58 11.67 4.08
C PHE A 122 -9.99 11.67 2.67
N GLU A 123 -9.56 12.82 2.16
CA GLU A 123 -8.86 12.91 0.86
C GLU A 123 -7.53 12.12 0.89
N TRP A 124 -6.79 12.14 2.00
CA TRP A 124 -5.61 11.28 2.17
C TRP A 124 -5.94 9.79 2.10
N LEU A 125 -7.08 9.34 2.65
CA LEU A 125 -7.52 7.96 2.50
C LEU A 125 -7.81 7.60 1.03
N LEU A 126 -8.39 8.52 0.26
CA LEU A 126 -8.59 8.33 -1.18
C LEU A 126 -7.25 8.28 -1.93
N ASP A 127 -6.29 9.11 -1.52
CA ASP A 127 -4.93 9.10 -2.07
C ASP A 127 -4.23 7.76 -1.78
N THR A 128 -4.30 7.25 -0.54
CA THR A 128 -3.79 5.91 -0.20
C THR A 128 -4.43 4.82 -1.02
N GLN A 129 -5.74 4.89 -1.27
CA GLN A 129 -6.42 3.96 -2.17
C GLN A 129 -5.83 4.04 -3.58
N ALA A 130 -5.73 5.23 -4.16
CA ALA A 130 -5.18 5.41 -5.50
C ALA A 130 -3.73 4.92 -5.60
N HIS A 131 -2.92 5.20 -4.59
CA HIS A 131 -1.53 4.76 -4.46
C HIS A 131 -1.40 3.23 -4.44
N LEU A 132 -2.26 2.55 -3.66
CA LEU A 132 -2.34 1.09 -3.63
C LEU A 132 -2.69 0.50 -5.01
N TYR A 133 -3.71 1.04 -5.67
CA TYR A 133 -4.12 0.57 -7.00
C TYR A 133 -3.04 0.82 -8.07
N HIS A 134 -2.34 1.96 -7.99
CA HIS A 134 -1.23 2.29 -8.87
C HIS A 134 -0.12 1.23 -8.81
N HIS A 135 0.38 0.94 -7.60
CA HIS A 135 1.48 -0.03 -7.44
C HIS A 135 1.03 -1.49 -7.61
N ARG A 136 -0.21 -1.83 -7.26
CA ARG A 136 -0.78 -3.14 -7.60
C ARG A 136 -0.84 -3.35 -9.13
N GLY A 137 -1.26 -2.32 -9.87
CA GLY A 137 -1.24 -2.33 -11.33
C GLY A 137 0.17 -2.48 -11.89
N GLN A 138 1.16 -1.80 -11.29
CA GLN A 138 2.57 -1.93 -11.64
C GLN A 138 3.08 -3.37 -11.43
N LEU A 139 2.79 -3.99 -10.28
CA LEU A 139 3.17 -5.38 -10.00
C LEU A 139 2.54 -6.34 -11.02
N HIS A 140 1.23 -6.22 -11.25
CA HIS A 140 0.54 -7.04 -12.24
C HIS A 140 1.16 -6.89 -13.64
N ALA A 141 1.47 -5.66 -14.06
CA ALA A 141 2.13 -5.41 -15.34
C ALA A 141 3.53 -6.04 -15.42
N MET A 142 4.29 -6.05 -14.33
CA MET A 142 5.59 -6.74 -14.26
C MET A 142 5.41 -8.26 -14.43
N MET A 143 4.43 -8.86 -13.77
CA MET A 143 4.13 -10.29 -13.91
C MET A 143 3.75 -10.65 -15.36
N VAL A 144 2.80 -9.93 -15.96
CA VAL A 144 2.31 -10.24 -17.31
C VAL A 144 3.35 -9.92 -18.38
N HIS A 145 4.00 -8.76 -18.31
CA HIS A 145 4.82 -8.28 -19.42
C HIS A 145 6.31 -8.56 -19.27
N VAL A 146 6.82 -8.73 -18.06
CA VAL A 146 8.24 -9.02 -17.83
C VAL A 146 8.44 -10.51 -17.58
N MET A 147 7.71 -11.09 -16.64
CA MET A 147 7.81 -12.52 -16.33
C MET A 147 7.07 -13.42 -17.33
N LYS A 148 6.18 -12.84 -18.14
CA LYS A 148 5.34 -13.57 -19.12
C LYS A 148 4.41 -14.61 -18.47
N ILE A 149 3.92 -14.31 -17.27
CA ILE A 149 2.95 -15.16 -16.56
C ILE A 149 1.57 -14.51 -16.54
N GLU A 150 0.52 -15.33 -16.65
CA GLU A 150 -0.86 -14.92 -16.41
C GLU A 150 -1.23 -15.32 -14.97
N PRO A 151 -1.33 -14.36 -14.02
CA PRO A 151 -1.55 -14.71 -12.62
C PRO A 151 -2.94 -15.30 -12.35
N GLY A 152 -3.93 -15.08 -13.23
CA GLY A 152 -5.29 -15.58 -13.03
C GLY A 152 -6.00 -14.97 -11.81
N VAL A 153 -5.49 -13.83 -11.32
CA VAL A 153 -6.01 -13.09 -10.17
C VAL A 153 -7.04 -12.05 -10.63
N ARG A 154 -8.17 -12.04 -9.95
CA ARG A 154 -9.26 -11.10 -10.22
C ARG A 154 -8.93 -9.73 -9.66
N LEU A 155 -8.78 -8.75 -10.54
CA LEU A 155 -8.42 -7.38 -10.16
C LEU A 155 -9.65 -6.48 -9.91
N PHE A 156 -10.80 -6.82 -10.48
CA PHE A 156 -12.04 -6.05 -10.32
C PHE A 156 -13.30 -6.94 -10.36
N GLU A 157 -13.24 -8.11 -11.04
CA GLU A 157 -14.35 -9.03 -11.30
C GLU A 157 -13.96 -10.49 -11.02
#